data_AF-A0A9P8TQW2-F1
#
_entry.id   AF-A0A9P8TQW2-F1
#
_cell.length_a   1.000
_cell.length_b   1.000
_cell.length_c   1.000
_cell.angle_alpha   90.00
_cell.angle_beta   90.00
_cell.angle_gamma   90.00
#
_symmetry.space_group_name_H-M   'P 1'
#
loop_
_entity.id
_entity.type
_entity.pdbx_description
1 polymer ?
#
loop_
_entity_poly.entity_id
_entity_poly.type
_entity_poly.pdbx_seq_one_letter_code
_entity_poly.pdbx_strand_id
1 'polypeptide(L)' 'ARYKFPGQQKIIISKKWGFTPLNRAEYAAKRQNNEVKDDGAYVKFLSTKGNLEDNMKQFPEYFLA' A
#
# COMPACT_ATOMS: atom_id res chain seq x y z
N ALA A 1 18.40 -0.17 20.02
CA ALA A 1 17.08 0.01 20.66
C ALA A 1 16.80 -1.03 21.74
N ARG A 2 16.87 -2.35 21.47
CA ARG A 2 16.48 -3.40 22.43
C ARG A 2 17.09 -3.26 23.83
N TYR A 3 18.39 -2.92 23.93
CA TYR A 3 19.08 -2.72 25.22
C TYR A 3 18.60 -1.51 26.04
N LYS A 4 17.73 -0.66 25.49
CA LYS A 4 17.24 0.56 26.16
C LYS A 4 15.86 0.39 26.80
N PHE A 5 15.22 -0.75 26.60
CA PHE A 5 13.86 -1.00 27.09
C PHE A 5 13.83 -2.26 27.97
N PRO A 6 13.07 -2.25 29.07
CA PRO A 6 12.89 -3.43 29.91
C PRO A 6 12.01 -4.49 29.23
N GLY A 7 12.14 -5.74 29.66
CA GLY A 7 11.32 -6.87 29.19
C GLY A 7 11.82 -7.54 27.90
N GLN A 8 11.02 -8.47 27.35
CA GLN A 8 11.38 -9.24 26.16
C GLN A 8 10.78 -8.62 24.89
N GLN A 9 11.64 -8.31 23.92
CA GLN A 9 11.25 -7.75 22.63
C GLN A 9 11.76 -8.65 21.50
N LYS A 10 10.86 -8.99 20.57
CA LYS A 10 11.17 -9.83 19.40
C LYS A 10 11.27 -8.97 18.15
N ILE A 11 12.24 -9.27 17.30
CA ILE A 11 12.34 -8.70 15.97
C ILE A 11 11.61 -9.65 15.03
N ILE A 12 10.61 -9.14 14.31
CA ILE A 12 9.77 -9.93 13.41
C ILE A 12 9.96 -9.41 11.99
N ILE A 13 10.27 -10.32 11.06
CA ILE A 13 10.31 -9.99 9.64
C ILE A 13 8.87 -9.99 9.13
N SER A 14 8.35 -8.80 8.85
CA SER A 14 7.00 -8.66 8.28
C SER A 14 6.93 -9.30 6.90
N LYS A 15 5.77 -9.86 6.55
CA LYS A 15 5.42 -10.30 5.18
C LYS A 15 4.80 -9.19 4.34
N LYS A 16 4.50 -8.05 4.97
CA LYS A 16 3.89 -6.88 4.34
C LYS A 16 4.90 -6.08 3.53
N TRP A 17 4.38 -5.27 2.60
CA TRP A 17 5.20 -4.34 1.84
C TRP A 17 5.38 -3.04 2.62
N GLY A 18 6.56 -2.85 3.23
CA GLY A 18 6.84 -1.68 4.07
C GLY A 18 5.83 -1.54 5.21
N PHE A 19 5.22 -0.37 5.32
CA PHE A 19 4.16 -0.06 6.29
C PHE A 19 2.73 -0.17 5.71
N THR A 20 2.57 -0.81 4.56
CA THR A 20 1.24 -1.03 3.97
C THR A 20 0.54 -2.26 4.58
N PRO A 21 -0.79 -2.35 4.52
CA PRO A 21 -1.52 -3.53 4.97
C PRO A 21 -1.40 -4.72 4.01
N LEU A 22 -0.82 -4.54 2.82
CA LEU A 22 -0.75 -5.56 1.77
C LEU A 22 0.49 -6.44 1.91
N ASN A 23 0.35 -7.72 1.56
CA ASN A 23 1.50 -8.61 1.42
C ASN A 23 2.36 -8.19 0.21
N ARG A 24 3.63 -8.62 0.18
CA ARG A 24 4.55 -8.25 -0.92
C ARG A 24 4.02 -8.62 -2.31
N ALA A 25 3.45 -9.81 -2.46
CA ALA A 25 2.89 -10.28 -3.74
C ALA A 25 1.63 -9.49 -4.15
N GLU A 26 0.73 -9.22 -3.19
CA GLU A 26 -0.49 -8.44 -3.42
C GLU A 26 -0.18 -7.00 -3.83
N TYR A 27 0.79 -6.36 -3.16
CA TYR A 27 1.22 -5.02 -3.51
C TYR A 27 1.83 -4.97 -4.91
N ALA A 28 2.67 -5.95 -5.27
CA ALA A 28 3.26 -6.05 -6.61
C ALA A 28 2.19 -6.18 -7.70
N ALA A 29 1.18 -7.03 -7.50
CA ALA A 29 0.07 -7.19 -8.43
C ALA A 29 -0.75 -5.90 -8.57
N LYS A 30 -1.14 -5.27 -7.45
CA LYS A 30 -1.91 -4.00 -7.48
C LYS A 30 -1.12 -2.86 -8.13
N ARG A 31 0.19 -2.81 -7.92
CA ARG A 31 1.06 -1.82 -8.57
C ARG A 31 1.15 -2.07 -10.07
N GLN A 32 1.25 -3.32 -10.50
CA GLN A 32 1.25 -3.68 -11.93
C GLN A 32 -0.09 -3.36 -12.61
N ASN A 33 -1.19 -3.51 -11.88
CA ASN A 33 -2.53 -3.14 -12.34
C ASN A 33 -2.81 -1.63 -12.29
N ASN A 34 -1.86 -0.78 -11.88
CA ASN A 34 -2.05 0.66 -11.67
C ASN A 34 -3.14 1.04 -10.64
N GLU A 35 -3.45 0.15 -9.69
CA GLU A 35 -4.40 0.40 -8.59
C GLU A 35 -3.78 1.20 -7.42
N VAL A 36 -2.51 1.59 -7.53
CA VAL A 36 -1.73 2.23 -6.47
C VAL A 36 -1.22 3.58 -6.95
N LYS A 37 -1.40 4.61 -6.12
CA LYS A 37 -0.89 5.96 -6.35
C LYS A 37 -0.01 6.39 -5.19
N ASP A 38 1.13 6.98 -5.49
CA ASP A 38 2.05 7.49 -4.47
C ASP A 38 1.50 8.78 -3.83
N ASP A 39 1.63 8.88 -2.51
CA ASP A 39 1.15 9.99 -1.68
C ASP A 39 2.26 10.46 -0.73
N GLY A 40 3.33 10.99 -1.30
CA GLY A 40 4.52 11.42 -0.56
C GLY A 40 5.23 10.25 0.11
N ALA A 41 4.95 10.03 1.40
CA ALA A 41 5.54 8.96 2.19
C ALA A 41 4.71 7.66 2.22
N TYR A 42 3.47 7.70 1.75
CA TYR A 42 2.56 6.55 1.74
C TYR A 42 1.92 6.34 0.37
N VAL A 43 0.91 5.49 0.30
CA VAL A 43 0.20 5.12 -0.94
C VAL A 43 -1.32 5.20 -0.76
N LYS A 44 -2.00 5.61 -1.83
CA LYS A 44 -3.45 5.55 -1.99
C LYS A 44 -3.81 4.38 -2.89
N PHE A 45 -4.88 3.68 -2.54
CA PHE A 45 -5.40 2.56 -3.31
C PHE A 45 -6.68 2.95 -4.02
N LEU A 46 -6.87 2.48 -5.25
CA LEU A 46 -8.14 2.61 -5.94
C LEU A 46 -9.25 1.87 -5.19
N SER A 47 -10.37 2.54 -4.97
CA SER A 47 -11.58 1.96 -4.38
C SER A 47 -12.57 1.56 -5.46
N THR A 48 -13.24 0.43 -5.30
CA THR A 48 -14.36 0.01 -6.18
C THR A 48 -15.67 0.73 -5.88
N LYS A 49 -15.68 1.55 -4.81
CA LYS A 49 -16.85 2.33 -4.36
C LYS A 49 -16.53 3.82 -4.38
N GLY A 50 -17.58 4.64 -4.52
CA GLY A 50 -17.50 6.10 -4.51
C GLY A 50 -17.91 6.70 -5.85
N ASN A 51 -17.64 7.99 -6.03
CA ASN A 51 -17.87 8.69 -7.29
C ASN A 51 -16.90 8.16 -8.36
N LEU A 52 -17.45 7.66 -9.46
CA LEU A 52 -16.67 7.10 -10.56
C LEU A 52 -15.79 8.17 -11.22
N GLU A 53 -16.31 9.39 -11.39
CA GLU A 53 -15.58 10.47 -12.05
C GLU A 53 -14.29 10.83 -11.28
N ASP A 54 -14.37 10.90 -9.95
CA ASP A 54 -13.22 11.21 -9.10
C ASP A 54 -12.19 10.08 -9.13
N ASN A 55 -12.63 8.82 -9.13
CA ASN A 55 -11.74 7.67 -9.26
C ASN A 55 -10.99 7.67 -10.60
N MET A 56 -11.69 7.98 -11.70
CA MET A 56 -11.08 8.09 -13.03
C MET A 56 -10.06 9.22 -13.11
N LYS A 57 -10.35 10.37 -12.49
CA LYS A 57 -9.39 11.50 -12.40
C LYS A 57 -8.16 11.16 -11.56
N GLN A 58 -8.33 10.41 -10.47
CA GLN A 58 -7.24 10.10 -9.55
C GLN A 58 -6.33 8.97 -10.05
N PHE A 59 -6.91 7.96 -10.69
CA PHE A 59 -6.24 6.74 -11.16
C PHE A 59 -6.47 6.52 -12.68
N PRO A 60 -6.02 7.44 -13.55
CA PRO A 60 -6.29 7.35 -14.98
C PRO A 60 -5.67 6.08 -15.61
N GLU A 61 -4.45 5.73 -15.21
CA GLU A 61 -3.69 4.57 -15.72
C GLU A 61 -4.38 3.21 -15.49
N TYR A 62 -5.28 3.13 -14.51
CA TYR A 62 -6.07 1.91 -14.27
C TYR A 62 -7.17 1.74 -15.33
N PHE A 63 -7.79 2.84 -15.79
CA PHE A 63 -8.91 2.80 -16.73
C PHE A 63 -8.49 2.85 -18.20
N LEU A 64 -7.22 3.16 -18.47
CA LEU A 64 -6.66 3.19 -19.83
C LEU A 64 -6.16 1.82 -20.32
N ALA A 65 -5.96 0.87 -19.39
CA ALA A 65 -5.57 -0.51 -19.67
C ALA A 65 -6.78 -1.38 -20.00
#